data_AF-A0A7C9HTZ9-F1
#
_entry.id   AF-A0A7C9HTZ9-F1
#
_cell.length_a   1.000
_cell.length_b   1.000
_cell.length_c   1.000
_cell.angle_alpha   90.00
_cell.angle_beta   90.00
_cell.angle_gamma   90.00
#
_symmetry.space_group_name_H-M   'P 1'
#
loop_
_entity.id
_entity.type
_entity.pdbx_description
1 polymer ?
#
loop_
_entity_poly.entity_id
_entity_poly.type
_entity_poly.pdbx_seq_one_letter_code
_entity_poly.pdbx_strand_id
1 'polypeptide(L)'
;MSKPVEPLGQRVRRVIIPGTTGGFYTLTLGALGFLTVLGVYVHSYVTGRAMPDLSGELLAGSLVALGVHQVRGISADRVNAANGLAPVPIDPTAPAQPTPGPLPDLRPTD
;
A
#
# COMPACT_ATOMS: atom_id res chain seq x y z
N MET A 1 23.90 -26.24 -23.82
CA MET A 1 23.69 -26.19 -22.35
C MET A 1 22.45 -25.36 -22.08
N SER A 2 21.32 -25.99 -21.77
CA SER A 2 20.09 -25.31 -21.35
C SER A 2 20.30 -24.75 -19.94
N LYS A 3 20.09 -23.44 -19.77
CA LYS A 3 20.09 -22.84 -18.43
C LYS A 3 19.02 -23.55 -17.58
N PRO A 4 19.32 -23.97 -16.35
CA PRO A 4 18.33 -24.60 -15.49
C PRO A 4 17.13 -23.66 -15.32
N VAL A 5 15.93 -24.18 -15.53
CA VAL A 5 14.68 -23.43 -15.36
C VAL A 5 14.55 -23.10 -13.88
N GLU A 6 14.76 -21.84 -13.57
CA GLU A 6 14.73 -21.33 -12.20
C GLU A 6 13.32 -21.51 -11.60
N PRO A 7 13.17 -22.05 -10.37
CA PRO A 7 11.88 -22.29 -9.76
C PRO A 7 11.04 -21.01 -9.73
N LEU A 8 9.74 -21.11 -10.01
CA LEU A 8 8.82 -19.97 -10.11
C LEU A 8 8.92 -19.05 -8.88
N GLY A 9 9.04 -19.63 -7.67
CA GLY A 9 9.20 -18.86 -6.43
C GLY A 9 10.50 -18.05 -6.34
N GLN A 10 11.60 -18.49 -6.96
CA GLN A 10 12.85 -17.72 -7.03
C GLN A 10 12.79 -16.62 -8.09
N ARG A 11 12.10 -16.87 -9.22
CA ARG A 11 11.80 -15.84 -10.22
C ARG A 11 10.91 -14.74 -9.65
N VAL A 12 9.83 -15.12 -8.98
CA VAL A 12 8.90 -14.21 -8.30
C VAL A 12 9.64 -13.35 -7.27
N ARG A 13 10.50 -13.94 -6.41
CA ARG A 13 11.29 -13.17 -5.44
C ARG A 13 12.30 -12.19 -6.04
N ARG A 14 12.82 -12.44 -7.24
CA ARG A 14 13.71 -11.48 -7.94
C ARG A 14 12.95 -10.34 -8.60
N VAL A 15 11.69 -10.55 -8.94
CA VAL A 15 10.91 -9.65 -9.79
C VAL A 15 9.89 -8.84 -9.00
N ILE A 16 9.45 -9.33 -7.82
CA ILE A 16 8.65 -8.52 -6.91
C ILE A 16 9.48 -7.33 -6.45
N ILE A 17 9.00 -6.13 -6.75
CA ILE A 17 9.43 -4.90 -6.11
C ILE A 17 8.65 -4.79 -4.80
N PRO A 18 9.30 -4.94 -3.64
CA PRO A 18 8.66 -4.68 -2.37
C PRO A 18 8.32 -3.19 -2.28
N GLY A 19 7.02 -2.85 -2.26
CA GLY A 19 6.57 -1.49 -1.98
C GLY A 19 6.87 -1.02 -0.56
N THR A 20 7.34 -1.93 0.29
CA THR A 20 7.38 -1.78 1.75
C THR A 20 8.79 -1.70 2.34
N THR A 21 9.87 -2.03 1.62
CA THR A 21 11.24 -1.99 2.16
C THR A 21 11.70 -0.58 2.51
N GLY A 22 11.22 0.43 1.77
CA GLY A 22 11.30 1.85 2.18
C GLY A 22 10.01 2.39 2.80
N GLY A 23 8.97 1.55 2.91
CA GLY A 23 7.65 1.91 3.39
C GLY A 23 7.51 1.83 4.90
N PHE A 24 8.30 0.98 5.58
CA PHE A 24 8.22 0.83 7.03
C PHE A 24 8.53 2.14 7.76
N TYR A 25 9.61 2.84 7.38
CA TYR A 25 9.97 4.09 8.06
C TYR A 25 8.97 5.22 7.78
N THR A 26 8.42 5.33 6.57
CA THR A 26 7.42 6.36 6.24
C THR A 26 6.07 6.07 6.89
N LEU A 27 5.67 4.79 6.96
CA LEU A 27 4.44 4.37 7.63
C LEU A 27 4.54 4.54 9.13
N THR A 28 5.60 4.04 9.76
CA THR A 28 5.77 4.09 11.21
C THR A 28 5.88 5.53 11.69
N LEU A 29 6.69 6.38 11.04
CA LEU A 29 6.80 7.79 11.42
C LEU A 29 5.47 8.54 11.23
N GLY A 30 4.81 8.32 10.09
CA GLY A 30 3.52 8.94 9.81
C GLY A 30 2.41 8.51 10.77
N ALA A 31 2.32 7.20 11.05
CA ALA A 31 1.31 6.66 11.95
C ALA A 31 1.55 7.07 13.41
N LEU A 32 2.80 7.00 13.90
CA LEU A 32 3.12 7.40 15.27
C LEU A 32 2.88 8.90 15.47
N GLY A 33 3.31 9.75 14.54
CA GLY A 33 3.08 11.18 14.60
C GLY A 33 1.58 11.52 14.60
N PHE A 34 0.79 10.88 13.72
CA PHE A 34 -0.65 11.05 13.69
C PHE A 34 -1.34 10.60 15.00
N LEU A 35 -0.99 9.42 15.51
CA LEU A 35 -1.54 8.91 16.77
C LEU A 35 -1.17 9.81 17.97
N THR A 36 0.03 10.41 17.95
CA THR A 36 0.46 11.36 18.97
C THR A 36 -0.42 12.61 18.95
N VAL A 37 -0.65 13.19 17.77
CA VAL A 37 -1.54 14.36 17.62
C VAL A 37 -2.96 14.02 18.06
N LEU A 38 -3.48 12.85 17.67
CA LEU A 38 -4.81 12.39 18.08
C LEU A 38 -4.93 12.23 19.60
N GLY A 39 -3.93 11.62 20.23
CA GLY A 39 -3.90 11.47 21.69
C GLY A 39 -3.87 12.81 22.42
N VAL A 40 -3.06 13.76 21.93
CA VAL A 40 -2.99 15.12 22.48
C VAL A 40 -4.31 15.88 22.27
N TYR A 41 -4.96 15.71 21.11
CA TYR A 41 -6.26 16.30 20.84
C TYR A 41 -7.33 15.77 21.82
N VAL A 42 -7.41 14.45 21.99
CA VAL A 42 -8.35 13.84 22.95
C VAL A 42 -8.06 14.32 24.37
N HIS A 43 -6.79 14.39 24.77
CA HIS A 43 -6.42 14.90 26.09
C HIS A 43 -6.82 16.38 26.27
N SER A 44 -6.56 17.22 25.27
CA SER A 44 -6.96 18.63 25.25
C SER A 44 -8.47 18.79 25.37
N TYR A 45 -9.24 17.99 24.61
CA TYR A 45 -10.69 17.98 24.66
C TYR A 45 -11.24 17.58 26.03
N VAL A 46 -10.69 16.52 26.64
CA VAL A 46 -11.14 16.02 27.95
C VAL A 46 -10.75 16.96 29.09
N THR A 47 -9.58 17.60 29.02
CA THR A 47 -9.07 18.45 30.11
C THR A 47 -9.40 19.94 29.95
N GLY A 48 -9.93 20.35 28.80
CA GLY A 48 -10.15 21.76 28.44
C GLY A 48 -8.86 22.56 28.25
N ARG A 49 -7.69 21.91 28.23
CA ARG A 49 -6.40 22.56 28.02
C ARG A 49 -6.18 22.82 26.54
N ALA A 50 -5.50 23.91 26.19
CA ALA A 50 -5.11 24.18 24.81
C ALA A 50 -4.16 23.08 24.28
N MET A 51 -4.23 22.80 22.98
CA MET A 51 -3.25 21.95 22.33
C MET A 51 -1.87 22.63 22.27
N PRO A 52 -0.76 21.87 22.24
CA PRO A 52 0.57 22.42 22.01
C PRO A 52 0.67 23.08 20.64
N ASP A 53 1.40 24.20 20.57
CA ASP A 53 1.53 25.02 19.36
C ASP A 53 2.05 24.23 18.14
N LEU A 54 2.95 23.26 18.38
CA LEU A 54 3.59 22.45 17.32
C LEU A 54 2.74 21.28 16.80
N SER A 55 1.50 21.13 17.29
CA SER A 55 0.64 20.01 16.91
C SER A 55 0.22 20.04 15.43
N GLY A 56 0.09 21.23 14.84
CA GLY A 56 -0.23 21.42 13.43
C GLY A 56 0.92 20.99 12.50
N GLU A 57 2.14 21.39 12.82
CA GLU A 57 3.35 21.03 12.08
C GLU A 57 3.63 19.52 12.16
N LEU A 58 3.43 18.94 13.34
CA LEU A 58 3.56 17.50 13.53
C LEU A 58 2.51 16.73 12.70
N LEU A 59 1.27 17.21 12.66
CA LEU A 59 0.22 16.62 11.83
C LEU A 59 0.59 16.71 10.34
N ALA A 60 1.01 17.88 9.87
CA ALA A 60 1.43 18.08 8.49
C ALA A 60 2.58 17.15 8.11
N GLY A 61 3.62 17.04 8.95
CA GLY A 61 4.75 16.13 8.73
C GLY A 61 4.32 14.65 8.69
N SER A 62 3.38 14.28 9.57
CA SER A 62 2.82 12.92 9.61
C SER A 62 2.06 12.57 8.33
N LEU A 63 1.22 13.49 7.85
CA LEU A 63 0.47 13.32 6.60
C LEU A 63 1.39 13.25 5.39
N VAL A 64 2.47 14.04 5.35
CA VAL A 64 3.49 13.95 4.29
C VAL A 64 4.15 12.58 4.30
N ALA A 65 4.55 12.07 5.46
CA ALA A 65 5.17 10.74 5.58
C ALA A 65 4.22 9.63 5.12
N LEU A 66 2.94 9.68 5.50
CA LEU A 66 1.91 8.74 5.02
C LEU A 66 1.66 8.87 3.51
N GLY A 67 1.65 10.09 2.97
CA GLY A 67 1.52 10.33 1.53
C GLY A 67 2.68 9.72 0.76
N VAL A 68 3.92 9.91 1.21
CA VAL A 68 5.11 9.27 0.60
C VAL A 68 5.02 7.76 0.68
N HIS A 69 4.55 7.20 1.80
CA HIS A 69 4.31 5.76 1.93
C HIS A 69 3.33 5.26 0.86
N GLN A 70 2.19 5.94 0.71
CA GLN A 70 1.14 5.56 -0.24
C GLN A 70 1.64 5.60 -1.69
N VAL A 71 2.35 6.67 -2.08
CA VAL A 71 2.91 6.80 -3.43
C VAL A 71 3.88 5.67 -3.74
N ARG A 72 4.72 5.29 -2.77
CA ARG A 72 5.66 4.17 -2.93
C ARG A 72 4.97 2.83 -3.07
N GLY A 73 3.95 2.57 -2.23
CA GLY A 73 3.13 1.36 -2.34
C GLY A 73 2.53 1.23 -3.74
N ILE A 74 1.83 2.28 -4.20
CA ILE A 74 1.23 2.32 -5.54
C ILE A 74 2.27 2.11 -6.65
N SER A 75 3.44 2.74 -6.53
CA SER A 75 4.49 2.59 -7.55
C SER A 75 5.00 1.15 -7.64
N ALA A 76 5.18 0.48 -6.50
CA ALA A 76 5.61 -0.91 -6.47
C ALA A 76 4.51 -1.85 -6.96
N ASP A 77 3.25 -1.59 -6.61
CA ASP A 77 2.10 -2.35 -7.12
C ASP A 77 2.01 -2.26 -8.64
N ARG A 78 2.23 -1.07 -9.22
CA ARG A 78 2.28 -0.89 -10.69
C ARG A 78 3.40 -1.69 -11.34
N VAL A 79 4.59 -1.73 -10.75
CA VAL A 79 5.70 -2.52 -11.31
C VAL A 79 5.45 -4.02 -11.13
N ASN A 80 4.91 -4.45 -10.00
CA ASN A 80 4.52 -5.83 -9.77
C ASN A 80 3.42 -6.28 -10.74
N ALA A 81 2.47 -5.41 -11.06
CA ALA A 81 1.46 -5.64 -12.09
C ALA A 81 2.09 -5.74 -13.49
N ALA A 82 3.00 -4.84 -13.86
CA ALA A 82 3.75 -4.93 -15.12
C ALA A 82 4.58 -6.22 -15.24
N ASN A 83 4.98 -6.77 -14.10
CA ASN A 83 5.71 -8.02 -13.99
C ASN A 83 4.79 -9.27 -13.89
N GLY A 84 3.47 -9.11 -13.90
CA GLY A 84 2.49 -10.20 -13.87
C GLY A 84 2.26 -10.84 -12.49
N LEU A 85 2.51 -10.13 -11.39
CA LEU A 85 2.62 -10.70 -10.04
C LEU A 85 1.46 -10.33 -9.08
N ALA A 86 0.42 -9.60 -9.52
CA ALA A 86 -0.71 -9.23 -8.67
C ALA A 86 -2.01 -9.01 -9.48
N PRO A 87 -3.20 -9.09 -8.85
CA PRO A 87 -4.44 -8.62 -9.49
C PRO A 87 -4.32 -7.12 -9.70
N VAL A 88 -4.45 -6.70 -10.95
CA VAL A 88 -4.36 -5.30 -11.37
C VAL A 88 -5.46 -4.50 -10.66
N PRO A 89 -5.17 -3.37 -9.99
CA PRO A 89 -6.21 -2.36 -9.78
C PRO A 89 -6.68 -1.96 -11.17
N ILE A 90 -7.87 -2.40 -11.56
CA ILE A 90 -8.49 -2.04 -12.84
C ILE A 90 -8.45 -0.52 -12.88
N ASP A 91 -7.67 0.02 -13.80
CA ASP A 91 -7.74 1.43 -14.14
C ASP A 91 -9.22 1.72 -14.45
N PRO A 92 -9.92 2.57 -13.69
CA PRO A 92 -11.34 2.81 -13.88
C PRO A 92 -11.65 3.42 -15.25
N THR A 93 -10.62 3.87 -15.98
CA THR A 93 -10.70 4.35 -17.36
C THR A 93 -10.23 3.36 -18.43
N ALA A 94 -9.68 2.19 -18.04
CA ALA A 94 -9.33 1.17 -19.01
C ALA A 94 -10.60 0.45 -19.50
N PRO A 95 -10.80 0.29 -20.83
CA PRO A 95 -11.89 -0.52 -21.34
C PRO A 95 -11.76 -1.94 -20.78
N ALA A 96 -12.84 -2.44 -20.18
CA ALA A 96 -12.89 -3.80 -19.64
C ALA A 96 -12.43 -4.78 -20.73
N GLN A 97 -11.29 -5.43 -20.52
CA GLN A 97 -10.86 -6.48 -21.42
C GLN A 97 -11.86 -7.64 -21.29
N PRO A 98 -12.52 -8.07 -22.38
CA PRO A 98 -13.40 -9.21 -22.33
C PRO A 98 -12.55 -10.44 -22.01
N THR A 99 -12.81 -11.06 -20.86
CA THR A 99 -12.26 -12.37 -20.51
C THR A 99 -12.67 -13.36 -21.61
N PRO A 100 -11.74 -14.02 -22.32
CA PRO A 100 -12.11 -15.01 -23.32
C PRO A 100 -12.53 -16.29 -22.58
N GLY A 101 -13.83 -16.50 -22.48
CA GLY A 101 -14.41 -17.76 -22.00
C GLY A 101 -15.65 -17.55 -21.12
N PRO A 102 -16.59 -18.51 -21.12
CA PRO A 102 -17.69 -18.49 -20.16
C PRO A 102 -17.15 -18.58 -18.74
N LEU A 103 -17.77 -17.83 -17.83
CA LEU A 103 -17.48 -17.91 -16.39
C LEU A 103 -17.58 -19.37 -15.92
N PRO A 104 -16.69 -19.84 -15.03
CA PRO A 104 -16.82 -21.17 -14.44
C PRO A 104 -18.19 -21.32 -13.78
N ASP A 105 -18.92 -22.39 -14.08
CA ASP A 105 -20.18 -22.71 -13.38
C ASP A 105 -19.84 -23.15 -11.95
N LEU A 106 -20.25 -22.36 -10.97
CA LEU A 106 -19.96 -22.58 -9.54
C LEU A 106 -21.07 -23.35 -8.82
N ARG A 107 -22.03 -23.92 -9.56
CA ARG A 107 -23.07 -24.75 -8.95
C ARG A 107 -22.45 -26.03 -8.37
N PRO A 108 -22.89 -26.47 -7.18
CA PRO A 108 -22.53 -27.78 -6.66
C PRO A 108 -22.93 -28.87 -7.65
N THR A 109 -22.01 -29.76 -8.00
CA THR A 109 -22.31 -31.02 -8.66
C THR A 109 -22.75 -32.03 -7.61
N ASP A 110 -23.96 -32.57 -7.76
CA ASP A 110 -24.51 -33.65 -6.93
C ASP A 110 -23.71 -34.96 -7.04
#